data_AF-A0A9Q1DZ12-F1
#
_entry.id   AF-A0A9Q1DZ12-F1
#
_cell.length_a   1.000
_cell.length_b   1.000
_cell.length_c   1.000
_cell.angle_alpha   90.00
_cell.angle_beta   90.00
_cell.angle_gamma   90.00
#
_symmetry.space_group_name_H-M   'P 1'
#
loop_
_entity.id
_entity.type
_entity.pdbx_description
1 polymer ?
#
loop_
_entity_poly.entity_id
_entity_poly.type
_entity_poly.pdbx_seq_one_letter_code
_entity_poly.pdbx_strand_id
1 'polypeptide(L)'
;MNMQYDVSTYTTAAPAPPVRVCHRPTMAMFSTGVLVLTSPLHTLPVRIAPVLSSAAQVVERTLYVHLHPGLNLGSTGQARPVCIPPVADVSSLISRLYSNAADVCGHLDVRVLLTNFRAQQGLVGTKGSNNPFPSPQTLSHSPEVVLTDFPLQDPGQSPLVAQCLQKYAGCCYACSPGLTSVLLHPQLKSLQEEDALKSGGVGEAEPLETYSDVVVGGTFDRLHGAHKTLLNISCLLANRRFVIGLCDTELLKNKVLKELIEPYELRAERLREFLRDIKPSLQYEIVPISEPFGPSITDSELQCIVVSEETRKGGAAVNKKRLENGLSELVLYEIQVIKDAHHSEIEEEKISSSSFRSRLLGTLLTPPKDNPLLPHVPYVIGLSGGSGSGKSSIARRLEALGAVCIDGDQMGHETYRPGATAYQRVVEEFGNDILNEDKTINRGALGKKVFGNKERLQSLTDIVWPEIALCVKQKIQQAREEGKQVCVVDAAVLLEAGWTDMVHEVWVTVIPEEEAVSRITARDGLSEEDARRRLQSQWSNAQRVEHANVVLCTLWDPDITQRQVQKAWDLLQERICKRQVKSSL
;
A
#
# COMPACT_ATOMS: atom_id res chain seq x y z
N MET A 1 28.33 70.42 -14.45
CA MET A 1 28.98 69.10 -14.27
C MET A 1 27.88 68.11 -13.93
N ASN A 2 27.04 67.73 -14.90
CA ASN A 2 27.18 66.63 -15.87
C ASN A 2 27.39 65.25 -15.23
N MET A 3 26.33 64.44 -15.23
CA MET A 3 26.22 63.03 -15.71
C MET A 3 24.81 62.57 -15.32
N GLN A 4 23.78 62.73 -16.16
CA GLN A 4 23.32 61.76 -17.19
C GLN A 4 23.47 60.29 -16.74
N TYR A 5 22.35 59.72 -16.26
CA TYR A 5 22.17 58.27 -16.19
C TYR A 5 21.39 57.82 -17.43
N ASP A 6 22.07 56.99 -18.22
CA ASP A 6 21.61 56.45 -19.48
C ASP A 6 20.72 55.21 -19.24
N VAL A 7 19.71 55.09 -20.09
CA VAL A 7 18.70 54.02 -20.08
C VAL A 7 19.06 53.07 -21.20
N SER A 8 19.55 51.87 -20.90
CA SER A 8 19.62 50.80 -21.90
C SER A 8 19.69 49.39 -21.32
N THR A 9 18.78 48.56 -21.84
CA THR A 9 18.87 47.11 -22.08
C THR A 9 18.88 46.15 -20.88
N TYR A 10 17.67 45.80 -20.41
CA TYR A 10 17.40 44.47 -19.87
C TYR A 10 17.17 43.51 -21.05
N THR A 11 18.20 42.76 -21.42
CA THR A 11 18.09 41.63 -22.36
C THR A 11 17.43 40.46 -21.64
N THR A 12 16.25 40.08 -22.10
CA THR A 12 15.51 38.89 -21.71
C THR A 12 16.29 37.64 -22.11
N ALA A 13 16.84 36.93 -21.12
CA ALA A 13 17.35 35.58 -21.32
C ALA A 13 16.17 34.62 -21.48
N ALA A 14 16.04 33.99 -22.65
CA ALA A 14 15.06 32.95 -22.91
C ALA A 14 15.29 31.74 -21.98
N PRO A 15 14.24 31.09 -21.45
CA PRO A 15 14.40 29.89 -20.66
C PRO A 15 14.94 28.75 -21.52
N ALA A 16 15.99 28.07 -21.01
CA ALA A 16 16.57 26.90 -21.64
C ALA A 16 15.52 25.79 -21.82
N PRO A 17 15.53 25.05 -22.94
CA PRO A 17 14.58 23.96 -23.16
C PRO A 17 14.79 22.85 -22.12
N PRO A 18 13.72 22.17 -21.68
CA PRO A 18 13.85 21.10 -20.70
C PRO A 18 14.69 19.97 -21.29
N VAL A 19 15.75 19.62 -20.58
CA VAL A 19 16.57 18.44 -20.85
C VAL A 19 15.65 17.23 -20.79
N ARG A 20 15.34 16.65 -21.96
CA ARG A 20 14.69 15.34 -22.05
C ARG A 20 15.63 14.30 -21.46
N VAL A 21 15.48 14.04 -20.16
CA VAL A 21 16.03 12.84 -19.53
C VAL A 21 15.18 11.67 -20.01
N CYS A 22 15.52 11.12 -21.17
CA CYS A 22 15.04 9.81 -21.59
C CYS A 22 15.71 8.75 -20.70
N HIS A 23 15.23 8.57 -19.47
CA HIS A 23 15.44 7.30 -18.76
C HIS A 23 14.67 6.23 -19.54
N ARG A 24 15.37 5.49 -20.40
CA ARG A 24 14.91 4.14 -20.74
C ARG A 24 15.04 3.32 -19.45
N PRO A 25 13.95 2.82 -18.85
CA PRO A 25 14.10 1.80 -17.83
C PRO A 25 14.69 0.58 -18.53
N THR A 26 15.86 0.11 -18.10
CA THR A 26 16.25 -1.27 -18.31
C THR A 26 15.13 -2.13 -17.71
N MET A 27 14.26 -2.69 -18.56
CA MET A 27 13.22 -3.62 -18.11
C MET A 27 13.91 -4.77 -17.39
N ALA A 28 13.55 -5.01 -16.13
CA ALA A 28 13.92 -6.23 -15.44
C ALA A 28 13.52 -7.44 -16.30
N MET A 29 14.40 -8.43 -16.40
CA MET A 29 14.22 -9.54 -17.34
C MET A 29 13.33 -10.66 -16.80
N PHE A 30 13.18 -10.76 -15.49
CA PHE A 30 12.49 -11.88 -14.83
C PHE A 30 11.46 -11.38 -13.82
N SER A 31 10.31 -12.04 -13.75
CA SER A 31 9.28 -11.70 -12.77
C SER A 31 9.71 -12.10 -11.35
N THR A 32 10.35 -13.26 -11.21
CA THR A 32 10.65 -13.89 -9.92
C THR A 32 12.07 -14.42 -9.88
N GLY A 33 12.80 -14.15 -8.80
CA GLY A 33 14.16 -14.65 -8.61
C GLY A 33 14.46 -15.15 -7.20
N VAL A 34 15.46 -16.03 -7.08
CA VAL A 34 16.03 -16.47 -5.80
C VAL A 34 17.47 -15.95 -5.70
N LEU A 35 17.73 -15.10 -4.73
CA LEU A 35 19.06 -14.64 -4.34
C LEU A 35 19.63 -15.55 -3.24
N VAL A 36 20.65 -16.33 -3.59
CA VAL A 36 21.41 -17.16 -2.66
C VAL A 36 22.58 -16.34 -2.12
N LEU A 37 22.46 -15.90 -0.86
CA LEU A 37 23.51 -15.19 -0.13
C LEU A 37 24.49 -16.19 0.48
N THR A 38 25.70 -16.16 -0.06
CA THR A 38 26.81 -17.08 0.21
C THR A 38 27.94 -16.44 1.01
N SER A 39 28.04 -15.10 1.04
CA SER A 39 29.07 -14.43 1.83
C SER A 39 28.94 -14.76 3.32
N PRO A 40 30.04 -14.79 4.08
CA PRO A 40 30.01 -15.02 5.53
C PRO A 40 29.12 -14.00 6.26
N LEU A 41 28.45 -14.44 7.34
CA LEU A 41 27.49 -13.62 8.10
C LEU A 41 28.04 -12.24 8.51
N HIS A 42 29.30 -12.17 8.94
CA HIS A 42 29.93 -10.91 9.36
C HIS A 42 30.17 -9.92 8.21
N THR A 43 30.24 -10.38 6.96
CA THR A 43 30.44 -9.53 5.78
C THR A 43 29.14 -9.08 5.11
N LEU A 44 28.06 -9.86 5.27
CA LEU A 44 26.78 -9.60 4.62
C LEU A 44 26.20 -8.21 4.94
N PRO A 45 26.25 -7.70 6.19
CA PRO A 45 25.65 -6.40 6.52
C PRO A 45 26.13 -5.23 5.64
N VAL A 46 27.38 -5.25 5.17
CA VAL A 46 27.95 -4.19 4.30
C VAL A 46 27.63 -4.43 2.82
N ARG A 47 27.30 -5.67 2.44
CA ARG A 47 27.05 -6.08 1.04
C ARG A 47 25.58 -6.12 0.65
N ILE A 48 24.65 -6.16 1.61
CA ILE A 48 23.21 -6.28 1.34
C ILE A 48 22.69 -5.21 0.38
N ALA A 49 22.92 -3.93 0.69
CA ALA A 49 22.38 -2.83 -0.11
C ALA A 49 22.80 -2.92 -1.59
N PRO A 50 24.11 -2.99 -1.94
CA PRO A 50 24.51 -3.08 -3.34
C PRO A 50 24.04 -4.37 -4.00
N VAL A 51 24.01 -5.51 -3.29
CA VAL A 51 23.51 -6.78 -3.84
C VAL A 51 22.01 -6.70 -4.16
N LEU A 52 21.20 -6.13 -3.26
CA LEU A 52 19.77 -5.92 -3.48
C LEU A 52 19.52 -4.94 -4.64
N SER A 53 20.29 -3.85 -4.73
CA SER A 53 20.21 -2.93 -5.86
C SER A 53 20.50 -3.61 -7.19
N SER A 54 21.51 -4.49 -7.26
CA SER A 54 21.80 -5.26 -8.47
C SER A 54 20.72 -6.30 -8.78
N ALA A 55 20.20 -6.99 -7.76
CA ALA A 55 19.10 -7.94 -7.94
C ALA A 55 17.83 -7.26 -8.47
N ALA A 56 17.54 -6.03 -8.04
CA ALA A 56 16.38 -5.25 -8.48
C ALA A 56 16.46 -4.75 -9.93
N GLN A 57 17.61 -4.84 -10.57
CA GLN A 57 17.73 -4.60 -12.02
C GLN A 57 17.37 -5.84 -12.83
N VAL A 58 17.33 -7.02 -12.20
CA VAL A 58 17.13 -8.31 -12.86
C VAL A 58 15.73 -8.85 -12.61
N VAL A 59 15.19 -8.63 -11.41
CA VAL A 59 13.89 -9.14 -10.95
C VAL A 59 12.87 -8.00 -10.84
N GLU A 60 11.64 -8.23 -11.29
CA GLU A 60 10.59 -7.21 -11.33
C GLU A 60 9.59 -7.28 -10.17
N ARG A 61 9.21 -8.48 -9.70
CA ARG A 61 8.12 -8.66 -8.72
C ARG A 61 8.59 -9.25 -7.40
N THR A 62 9.04 -10.50 -7.41
CA THR A 62 9.29 -11.24 -6.16
C THR A 62 10.73 -11.70 -6.08
N LEU A 63 11.43 -11.28 -5.02
CA LEU A 63 12.80 -11.67 -4.74
C LEU A 63 12.86 -12.50 -3.46
N TYR A 64 13.07 -13.79 -3.63
CA TYR A 64 13.33 -14.70 -2.53
C TYR A 64 14.80 -14.61 -2.12
N VAL A 65 15.08 -14.45 -0.83
CA VAL A 65 16.44 -14.38 -0.30
C VAL A 65 16.72 -15.64 0.50
N HIS A 66 17.59 -16.50 -0.02
CA HIS A 66 18.03 -17.72 0.63
C HIS A 66 19.39 -17.50 1.30
N LEU A 67 19.46 -17.65 2.63
CA LEU A 67 20.70 -17.51 3.38
C LEU A 67 21.44 -18.86 3.45
N HIS A 68 22.63 -18.92 2.85
CA HIS A 68 23.57 -20.03 3.06
C HIS A 68 25.01 -19.50 3.22
N PRO A 69 25.30 -18.78 4.33
CA PRO A 69 26.61 -18.20 4.56
C PRO A 69 27.72 -19.25 4.52
N GLY A 70 28.80 -18.96 3.79
CA GLY A 70 29.93 -19.87 3.61
C GLY A 70 29.73 -20.95 2.53
N LEU A 71 28.64 -20.90 1.73
CA LEU A 71 28.47 -21.80 0.59
C LEU A 71 29.59 -21.59 -0.43
N ASN A 72 30.33 -22.65 -0.73
CA ASN A 72 31.37 -22.60 -1.76
C ASN A 72 30.85 -23.16 -3.09
N LEU A 73 30.78 -22.31 -4.11
CA LEU A 73 30.33 -22.66 -5.47
C LEU A 73 31.49 -22.87 -6.47
N GLY A 74 32.73 -22.58 -6.08
CA GLY A 74 33.91 -22.61 -6.96
C GLY A 74 34.63 -23.96 -7.04
N SER A 75 34.29 -24.91 -6.16
CA SER A 75 34.90 -26.25 -6.17
C SER A 75 34.10 -27.25 -7.01
N THR A 76 34.75 -28.31 -7.51
CA THR A 76 34.10 -29.42 -8.25
C THR A 76 33.20 -30.30 -7.37
N GLY A 77 33.17 -30.07 -6.06
CA GLY A 77 32.23 -30.71 -5.14
C GLY A 77 30.79 -30.23 -5.39
N GLN A 78 29.81 -31.14 -5.29
CA GLN A 78 28.40 -30.75 -5.39
C GLN A 78 28.02 -29.88 -4.19
N ALA A 79 27.82 -28.58 -4.40
CA ALA A 79 27.17 -27.70 -3.43
C ALA A 79 25.83 -28.32 -3.01
N ARG A 80 25.63 -28.52 -1.71
CA ARG A 80 24.43 -29.15 -1.15
C ARG A 80 23.85 -28.26 -0.06
N PRO A 81 22.51 -28.17 0.04
CA PRO A 81 21.88 -27.45 1.12
C PRO A 81 22.10 -28.17 2.46
N VAL A 82 22.36 -27.39 3.50
CA VAL A 82 22.61 -27.87 4.86
C VAL A 82 21.70 -27.13 5.85
N CYS A 83 21.29 -27.82 6.92
CA CYS A 83 20.58 -27.18 8.02
C CYS A 83 21.50 -26.19 8.77
N ILE A 84 20.99 -24.97 9.01
CA ILE A 84 21.71 -23.90 9.72
C ILE A 84 21.03 -23.69 11.08
N PRO A 85 21.78 -23.66 12.19
CA PRO A 85 21.21 -23.32 13.49
C PRO A 85 20.83 -21.83 13.55
N PRO A 86 19.73 -21.47 14.24
CA PRO A 86 19.40 -20.07 14.47
C PRO A 86 20.40 -19.43 15.46
N VAL A 87 20.99 -18.32 15.06
CA VAL A 87 21.92 -17.51 15.88
C VAL A 87 21.45 -16.05 15.90
N ALA A 88 21.81 -15.30 16.93
CA ALA A 88 21.36 -13.92 17.12
C ALA A 88 21.68 -13.02 15.91
N ASP A 89 22.83 -13.22 15.27
CA ASP A 89 23.25 -12.45 14.08
C ASP A 89 22.25 -12.54 12.92
N VAL A 90 21.52 -13.67 12.80
CA VAL A 90 20.55 -13.87 11.72
C VAL A 90 19.32 -12.98 11.90
N SER A 91 18.86 -12.75 13.13
CA SER A 91 17.71 -11.85 13.37
C SER A 91 18.08 -10.39 13.06
N SER A 92 19.30 -9.98 13.41
CA SER A 92 19.85 -8.66 13.04
C SER A 92 19.98 -8.53 11.52
N LEU A 93 20.47 -9.58 10.85
CA LEU A 93 20.62 -9.62 9.41
C LEU A 93 19.27 -9.51 8.69
N ILE A 94 18.23 -10.22 9.13
CA ILE A 94 16.87 -10.15 8.59
C ILE A 94 16.32 -8.72 8.70
N SER A 95 16.51 -8.08 9.87
CA SER A 95 16.07 -6.70 10.09
C SER A 95 16.76 -5.74 9.12
N ARG A 96 18.08 -5.88 8.95
CA ARG A 96 18.87 -5.10 7.98
C ARG A 96 18.44 -5.37 6.54
N LEU A 97 18.19 -6.62 6.16
CA LEU A 97 17.72 -6.99 4.82
C LEU A 97 16.44 -6.25 4.46
N TYR A 98 15.45 -6.27 5.35
CA TYR A 98 14.17 -5.61 5.10
C TYR A 98 14.25 -4.09 5.13
N SER A 99 15.10 -3.52 6.00
CA SER A 99 15.37 -2.07 5.98
C SER A 99 15.99 -1.65 4.65
N ASN A 100 17.09 -2.30 4.23
CA ASN A 100 17.74 -1.97 2.96
C ASN A 100 16.82 -2.22 1.76
N ALA A 101 16.02 -3.29 1.78
CA ALA A 101 15.06 -3.57 0.72
C ALA A 101 14.02 -2.46 0.54
N ALA A 102 13.54 -1.88 1.65
CA ALA A 102 12.61 -0.75 1.60
C ALA A 102 13.24 0.47 0.91
N ASP A 103 14.53 0.72 1.14
CA ASP A 103 15.26 1.87 0.60
C ASP A 103 15.69 1.68 -0.86
N VAL A 104 16.25 0.51 -1.21
CA VAL A 104 16.90 0.31 -2.52
C VAL A 104 16.04 -0.41 -3.55
N CYS A 105 15.05 -1.19 -3.11
CA CYS A 105 14.21 -1.98 -3.99
C CYS A 105 12.77 -2.10 -3.50
N GLY A 106 12.19 -0.98 -3.03
CA GLY A 106 10.83 -0.94 -2.45
C GLY A 106 9.69 -1.36 -3.40
N HIS A 107 9.95 -1.52 -4.70
CA HIS A 107 8.99 -2.08 -5.66
C HIS A 107 8.92 -3.62 -5.61
N LEU A 108 9.92 -4.30 -5.02
CA LEU A 108 9.97 -5.75 -4.93
C LEU A 108 9.30 -6.29 -3.68
N ASP A 109 8.60 -7.41 -3.86
CA ASP A 109 8.22 -8.30 -2.76
C ASP A 109 9.42 -9.16 -2.34
N VAL A 110 10.24 -8.62 -1.44
CA VAL A 110 11.36 -9.37 -0.85
C VAL A 110 10.85 -10.35 0.22
N ARG A 111 11.26 -11.62 0.17
CA ARG A 111 10.90 -12.69 1.12
C ARG A 111 12.15 -13.46 1.57
N VAL A 112 12.53 -13.39 2.85
CA VAL A 112 13.71 -14.11 3.39
C VAL A 112 13.33 -15.55 3.75
N LEU A 113 13.92 -16.53 3.07
CA LEU A 113 13.58 -17.94 3.25
C LEU A 113 14.31 -18.52 4.46
N LEU A 114 13.56 -19.10 5.40
CA LEU A 114 14.06 -19.77 6.61
C LEU A 114 13.95 -21.30 6.51
N THR A 115 13.78 -21.79 5.28
CA THR A 115 13.57 -23.20 4.91
C THR A 115 14.69 -24.16 5.36
N ASN A 116 15.92 -23.67 5.47
CA ASN A 116 17.08 -24.43 5.96
C ASN A 116 17.42 -24.18 7.44
N PHE A 117 16.63 -23.39 8.18
CA PHE A 117 16.89 -23.12 9.61
C PHE A 117 16.18 -24.11 10.53
N ARG A 118 16.95 -24.73 11.45
CA ARG A 118 16.48 -25.74 12.43
C ARG A 118 17.18 -25.57 13.79
N ALA A 119 16.43 -25.61 14.88
CA ALA A 119 16.99 -25.58 16.24
C ALA A 119 17.81 -26.85 16.55
N GLN A 120 18.88 -26.70 17.34
CA GLN A 120 19.85 -27.77 17.64
C GLN A 120 19.23 -29.01 18.31
N GLN A 121 18.11 -28.89 19.04
CA GLN A 121 17.45 -30.04 19.67
C GLN A 121 16.92 -31.09 18.67
N GLY A 122 16.74 -30.74 17.39
CA GLY A 122 16.35 -31.68 16.33
C GLY A 122 17.51 -32.45 15.68
N LEU A 123 18.77 -32.07 15.96
CA LEU A 123 19.97 -32.69 15.38
C LEU A 123 20.57 -33.79 16.26
N VAL A 124 20.20 -33.83 17.55
CA VAL A 124 20.70 -34.82 18.52
C VAL A 124 19.77 -36.03 18.52
N GLY A 125 19.90 -36.93 17.55
CA GLY A 125 19.22 -38.23 17.59
C GLY A 125 18.97 -38.93 16.26
N THR A 126 19.06 -38.24 15.13
CA THR A 126 18.89 -38.87 13.82
C THR A 126 20.23 -39.03 13.12
N LYS A 127 20.65 -40.28 12.86
CA LYS A 127 21.62 -40.62 11.80
C LYS A 127 20.99 -40.39 10.40
N GLY A 128 20.35 -39.24 10.24
CA GLY A 128 19.63 -38.82 9.04
C GLY A 128 20.44 -37.80 8.27
N SER A 129 20.23 -37.75 6.95
CA SER A 129 20.78 -36.76 6.05
C SER A 129 20.55 -35.33 6.58
N ASN A 130 21.62 -34.54 6.76
CA ASN A 130 21.58 -33.12 7.18
C ASN A 130 21.03 -32.18 6.08
N ASN A 131 20.21 -32.72 5.18
CA ASN A 131 19.61 -32.04 4.04
C ASN A 131 18.24 -31.48 4.46
N PRO A 132 18.04 -30.15 4.47
CA PRO A 132 16.75 -29.54 4.81
C PRO A 132 15.68 -29.73 3.71
N PHE A 133 16.05 -30.21 2.53
CA PHE A 133 15.16 -30.39 1.37
C PHE A 133 15.11 -31.86 0.94
N PRO A 134 14.24 -32.68 1.56
CA PRO A 134 14.03 -34.06 1.10
C PRO A 134 13.44 -34.10 -0.33
N SER A 135 12.68 -33.07 -0.69
CA SER A 135 12.24 -32.75 -2.03
C SER A 135 12.29 -31.23 -2.25
N PRO A 136 12.42 -30.74 -3.49
CA PRO A 136 12.36 -29.30 -3.76
C PRO A 136 11.04 -28.70 -3.26
N GLN A 137 11.13 -27.56 -2.58
CA GLN A 137 9.96 -26.86 -2.05
C GLN A 137 9.30 -25.99 -3.11
N THR A 138 7.97 -25.98 -3.12
CA THR A 138 7.20 -25.08 -3.99
C THR A 138 7.04 -23.73 -3.31
N LEU A 139 7.55 -22.69 -3.97
CA LEU A 139 7.30 -21.30 -3.59
C LEU A 139 6.03 -20.80 -4.28
N SER A 140 5.39 -19.79 -3.70
CA SER A 140 4.15 -19.21 -4.23
C SER A 140 4.33 -18.63 -5.64
N HIS A 141 5.52 -18.12 -5.94
CA HIS A 141 5.95 -17.78 -7.29
C HIS A 141 7.16 -18.61 -7.69
N SER A 142 7.07 -19.32 -8.83
CA SER A 142 8.16 -20.14 -9.35
C SER A 142 9.36 -19.28 -9.75
N PRO A 143 10.58 -19.54 -9.25
CA PRO A 143 11.78 -18.81 -9.65
C PRO A 143 12.11 -19.01 -11.13
N GLU A 144 12.38 -17.90 -11.82
CA GLU A 144 12.84 -17.88 -13.23
C GLU A 144 14.36 -17.65 -13.33
N VAL A 145 14.93 -17.00 -12.31
CA VAL A 145 16.36 -16.71 -12.19
C VAL A 145 16.89 -17.04 -10.80
N VAL A 146 18.12 -17.55 -10.72
CA VAL A 146 18.88 -17.67 -9.48
C VAL A 146 20.07 -16.71 -9.51
N LEU A 147 20.21 -15.95 -8.43
CA LEU A 147 21.21 -14.91 -8.24
C LEU A 147 22.13 -15.31 -7.08
N THR A 148 23.37 -14.82 -7.08
CA THR A 148 24.26 -15.00 -5.94
C THR A 148 25.25 -13.85 -5.79
N ASP A 149 25.68 -13.59 -4.57
CA ASP A 149 26.75 -12.66 -4.18
C ASP A 149 28.15 -13.33 -4.13
N PHE A 150 28.26 -14.57 -4.61
CA PHE A 150 29.50 -15.35 -4.55
C PHE A 150 30.68 -14.63 -5.22
N PRO A 151 31.80 -14.39 -4.50
CA PRO A 151 32.94 -13.69 -5.06
C PRO A 151 33.71 -14.59 -6.03
N LEU A 152 33.68 -14.26 -7.32
CA LEU A 152 34.52 -14.94 -8.31
C LEU A 152 35.99 -14.53 -8.13
N GLN A 153 36.87 -15.53 -7.96
CA GLN A 153 38.32 -15.32 -7.90
C GLN A 153 38.95 -15.26 -9.30
N ASP A 154 38.38 -16.00 -10.26
CA ASP A 154 38.80 -16.04 -11.66
C ASP A 154 37.54 -15.96 -12.56
N PRO A 155 37.44 -14.99 -13.48
CA PRO A 155 36.35 -14.90 -14.45
C PRO A 155 36.11 -16.18 -15.25
N GLY A 156 37.14 -17.00 -15.48
CA GLY A 156 37.04 -18.29 -16.16
C GLY A 156 36.16 -19.32 -15.44
N GLN A 157 35.92 -19.15 -14.14
CA GLN A 157 35.08 -20.05 -13.33
C GLN A 157 33.58 -19.72 -13.41
N SER A 158 33.21 -18.60 -14.04
CA SER A 158 31.82 -18.14 -14.12
C SER A 158 30.82 -19.21 -14.63
N PRO A 159 31.11 -19.99 -15.69
CA PRO A 159 30.17 -21.01 -16.17
C PRO A 159 29.97 -22.17 -15.19
N LEU A 160 31.02 -22.57 -14.48
CA LEU A 160 30.96 -23.63 -13.49
C LEU A 160 30.12 -23.19 -12.28
N VAL A 161 30.37 -21.99 -11.75
CA VAL A 161 29.63 -21.42 -10.62
C VAL A 161 28.15 -21.26 -10.99
N ALA A 162 27.86 -20.77 -12.19
CA ALA A 162 26.51 -20.65 -12.73
C ALA A 162 25.77 -22.00 -12.75
N GLN A 163 26.41 -23.05 -13.28
CA GLN A 163 25.85 -24.41 -13.31
C GLN A 163 25.64 -24.99 -11.89
N CYS A 164 26.61 -24.81 -11.01
CA CYS A 164 26.52 -25.23 -9.60
C CYS A 164 25.35 -24.54 -8.88
N LEU A 165 25.16 -23.24 -9.10
CA LEU A 165 24.09 -22.45 -8.52
C LEU A 165 22.71 -22.90 -9.01
N GLN A 166 22.55 -23.16 -10.31
CA GLN A 166 21.30 -23.69 -10.88
C GLN A 166 20.93 -25.04 -10.26
N LYS A 167 21.91 -25.94 -10.17
CA LYS A 167 21.71 -27.25 -9.56
C LYS A 167 21.37 -27.14 -8.08
N TYR A 168 22.07 -26.27 -7.35
CA TYR A 168 21.80 -26.00 -5.94
C TYR A 168 20.36 -25.50 -5.74
N ALA A 169 19.93 -24.50 -6.52
CA ALA A 169 18.56 -23.97 -6.46
C ALA A 169 17.52 -25.05 -6.81
N GLY A 170 17.78 -25.87 -7.83
CA GLY A 170 16.89 -26.99 -8.19
C GLY A 170 16.80 -28.10 -7.14
N CYS A 171 17.81 -28.24 -6.26
CA CYS A 171 17.71 -29.11 -5.09
C CYS A 171 16.84 -28.52 -3.97
N CYS A 172 16.82 -27.18 -3.86
CA CYS A 172 16.08 -26.48 -2.80
C CYS A 172 14.62 -26.22 -3.18
N TYR A 173 14.36 -25.81 -4.42
CA TYR A 173 13.09 -25.24 -4.86
C TYR A 173 12.63 -25.77 -6.21
N ALA A 174 11.32 -25.92 -6.37
CA ALA A 174 10.70 -26.14 -7.67
C ALA A 174 10.82 -24.85 -8.50
N CYS A 175 11.63 -24.88 -9.55
CA CYS A 175 11.94 -23.73 -10.40
C CYS A 175 11.34 -23.88 -11.80
N SER A 176 11.21 -22.76 -12.52
CA SER A 176 10.70 -22.75 -13.89
C SER A 176 11.64 -23.50 -14.84
N PRO A 177 11.11 -24.15 -15.90
CA PRO A 177 11.95 -24.74 -16.94
C PRO A 177 12.88 -23.69 -17.56
N GLY A 178 14.18 -23.99 -17.64
CA GLY A 178 15.16 -23.04 -18.16
C GLY A 178 15.66 -21.99 -17.15
N LEU A 179 15.62 -22.29 -15.85
CA LEU A 179 16.18 -21.46 -14.77
C LEU A 179 17.52 -20.83 -15.17
N THR A 180 17.55 -19.50 -15.27
CA THR A 180 18.77 -18.75 -15.60
C THR A 180 19.58 -18.50 -14.33
N SER A 181 20.91 -18.47 -14.43
CA SER A 181 21.78 -18.05 -13.32
C SER A 181 22.48 -16.75 -13.63
N VAL A 182 22.55 -15.87 -12.63
CA VAL A 182 23.18 -14.55 -12.73
C VAL A 182 24.10 -14.37 -11.53
N LEU A 183 25.39 -14.15 -11.80
CA LEU A 183 26.36 -13.81 -10.77
C LEU A 183 26.30 -12.29 -10.58
N LEU A 184 25.96 -11.85 -9.38
CA LEU A 184 25.90 -10.42 -9.09
C LEU A 184 27.32 -9.90 -8.88
N HIS A 185 27.75 -9.03 -9.78
CA HIS A 185 28.95 -8.22 -9.62
C HIS A 185 28.52 -6.82 -9.20
N PRO A 186 28.26 -6.58 -7.89
CA PRO A 186 27.99 -5.23 -7.46
C PRO A 186 29.18 -4.35 -7.87
N GLN A 187 28.92 -3.22 -8.52
CA GLN A 187 29.91 -2.15 -8.66
C GLN A 187 30.20 -1.62 -7.26
N LEU A 188 31.05 -2.35 -6.53
CA LEU A 188 31.58 -1.92 -5.26
C LEU A 188 32.42 -0.69 -5.58
N LYS A 189 31.86 0.51 -5.37
CA LYS A 189 32.70 1.66 -5.03
C LYS A 189 33.60 1.13 -3.92
N SER A 190 34.91 1.29 -4.07
CA SER A 190 35.90 0.90 -3.07
C SER A 190 35.62 1.64 -1.76
N LEU A 191 34.63 1.18 -1.01
CA LEU A 191 34.46 1.48 0.39
C LEU A 191 35.63 0.77 1.02
N GLN A 192 36.62 1.58 1.39
CA GLN A 192 37.88 1.17 1.98
C GLN A 192 37.62 0.00 2.93
N GLU A 193 38.34 -1.10 2.72
CA GLU A 193 38.37 -2.27 3.60
C GLU A 193 38.82 -1.90 5.05
N GLU A 194 39.13 -0.63 5.31
CA GLU A 194 39.55 -0.07 6.58
C GLU A 194 38.48 -0.14 7.69
N ASP A 195 37.18 -0.17 7.37
CA ASP A 195 36.13 -0.29 8.41
C ASP A 195 35.78 -1.74 8.76
N ALA A 196 36.08 -2.72 7.89
CA ALA A 196 35.87 -4.14 8.19
C ALA A 196 36.92 -4.70 9.17
N LEU A 197 38.11 -4.09 9.24
CA LEU A 197 39.17 -4.48 10.17
C LEU A 197 39.03 -3.85 11.58
N LYS A 198 38.10 -2.91 11.79
CA LYS A 198 37.87 -2.29 13.11
C LYS A 198 36.78 -2.97 13.95
N SER A 199 35.93 -3.81 13.36
CA SER A 199 35.07 -4.73 14.12
C SER A 199 35.80 -6.04 14.37
N GLY A 200 36.87 -5.97 15.17
CA GLY A 200 37.61 -7.13 15.65
C GLY A 200 36.78 -7.93 16.65
N GLY A 201 36.60 -9.21 16.36
CA GLY A 201 36.03 -10.21 17.26
C GLY A 201 35.34 -11.32 16.49
N VAL A 202 36.05 -12.42 16.23
CA VAL A 202 35.41 -13.72 15.95
C VAL A 202 34.80 -14.19 17.28
N GLY A 203 33.69 -13.58 17.67
CA GLY A 203 32.85 -14.09 18.75
C GLY A 203 32.13 -15.32 18.23
N GLU A 204 32.08 -16.39 19.02
CA GLU A 204 31.17 -17.50 18.75
C GLU A 204 29.75 -16.91 18.66
N ALA A 205 29.07 -17.12 17.53
CA ALA A 205 27.74 -16.58 17.31
C ALA A 205 26.79 -17.11 18.40
N GLU A 206 26.22 -16.22 19.20
CA GLU A 206 25.38 -16.62 20.33
C GLU A 206 24.14 -17.40 19.81
N PRO A 207 23.86 -18.58 20.40
CA PRO A 207 22.69 -19.35 20.01
C PRO A 207 21.42 -18.56 20.31
N LEU A 208 20.51 -18.52 19.34
CA LEU A 208 19.22 -17.86 19.53
C LEU A 208 18.29 -18.81 20.27
N GLU A 209 17.69 -18.37 21.38
CA GLU A 209 16.66 -19.13 22.07
C GLU A 209 15.44 -19.32 21.15
N THR A 210 14.88 -20.53 21.15
CA THR A 210 13.72 -20.89 20.31
C THR A 210 12.66 -21.53 21.16
N TYR A 211 11.40 -21.38 20.74
CA TYR A 211 10.23 -21.83 21.47
C TYR A 211 9.39 -22.78 20.59
N SER A 212 8.66 -23.68 21.23
CA SER A 212 7.75 -24.59 20.53
C SER A 212 6.63 -23.79 19.84
N ASP A 213 5.99 -22.90 20.59
CA ASP A 213 4.77 -22.20 20.18
C ASP A 213 4.94 -20.69 20.42
N VAL A 214 4.86 -19.93 19.33
CA VAL A 214 5.06 -18.48 19.30
C VAL A 214 3.77 -17.79 18.89
N VAL A 215 3.50 -16.59 19.43
CA VAL A 215 2.36 -15.76 19.05
C VAL A 215 2.78 -14.35 18.64
N VAL A 216 2.06 -13.77 17.69
CA VAL A 216 2.14 -12.35 17.34
C VAL A 216 0.73 -11.79 17.12
N GLY A 217 0.54 -10.49 17.36
CA GLY A 217 -0.70 -9.78 17.05
C GLY A 217 -0.44 -8.56 16.19
N GLY A 218 -1.34 -8.24 15.26
CA GLY A 218 -1.18 -7.06 14.41
C GLY A 218 -2.27 -6.89 13.36
N THR A 219 -2.28 -5.71 12.73
CA THR A 219 -3.21 -5.41 11.64
C THR A 219 -2.79 -6.09 10.34
N PHE A 220 -1.49 -6.21 10.08
CA PHE A 220 -0.91 -6.85 8.88
C PHE A 220 -1.54 -6.37 7.56
N ASP A 221 -1.91 -5.09 7.52
CA ASP A 221 -2.41 -4.42 6.31
C ASP A 221 -1.24 -4.15 5.36
N ARG A 222 -1.35 -4.66 4.12
CA ARG A 222 -0.34 -4.55 3.05
C ARG A 222 1.08 -4.84 3.54
N LEU A 223 1.41 -6.12 3.70
CA LEU A 223 2.67 -6.60 4.26
C LEU A 223 3.90 -5.85 3.69
N HIS A 224 4.55 -5.09 4.57
CA HIS A 224 5.74 -4.28 4.28
C HIS A 224 6.93 -4.71 5.16
N GLY A 225 8.11 -4.09 4.98
CA GLY A 225 9.37 -4.49 5.62
C GLY A 225 9.27 -4.75 7.14
N ALA A 226 8.61 -3.86 7.90
CA ALA A 226 8.43 -4.06 9.33
C ALA A 226 7.56 -5.29 9.69
N HIS A 227 6.42 -5.51 9.01
CA HIS A 227 5.64 -6.74 9.20
C HIS A 227 6.45 -7.99 8.84
N LYS A 228 7.14 -7.95 7.69
CA LYS A 228 7.93 -9.08 7.21
C LYS A 228 9.08 -9.42 8.14
N THR A 229 9.68 -8.42 8.78
CA THR A 229 10.72 -8.61 9.81
C THR A 229 10.15 -9.25 11.05
N LEU A 230 9.04 -8.72 11.58
CA LEU A 230 8.34 -9.30 12.73
C LEU A 230 7.97 -10.77 12.47
N LEU A 231 7.34 -11.06 11.34
CA LEU A 231 6.91 -12.41 10.98
C LEU A 231 8.10 -13.36 10.74
N ASN A 232 9.18 -12.90 10.09
CA ASN A 232 10.38 -13.72 9.88
C ASN A 232 11.07 -14.06 11.20
N ILE A 233 11.27 -13.08 12.08
CA ILE A 233 11.91 -13.31 13.37
C ILE A 233 11.03 -14.25 14.21
N SER A 234 9.70 -14.08 14.22
CA SER A 234 8.80 -15.03 14.88
C SER A 234 8.92 -16.45 14.30
N CYS A 235 9.04 -16.60 12.99
CA CYS A 235 9.29 -17.90 12.34
C CYS A 235 10.66 -18.49 12.69
N LEU A 236 11.68 -17.65 12.89
CA LEU A 236 13.01 -18.07 13.31
C LEU A 236 12.99 -18.61 14.76
N LEU A 237 12.20 -17.98 15.62
CA LEU A 237 12.01 -18.36 17.02
C LEU A 237 11.11 -19.58 17.21
N ALA A 238 10.17 -19.85 16.29
CA ALA A 238 9.22 -20.96 16.41
C ALA A 238 9.76 -22.28 15.86
N ASN A 239 9.45 -23.38 16.55
CA ASN A 239 9.83 -24.75 16.15
C ASN A 239 8.65 -25.63 15.73
N ARG A 240 7.45 -25.40 16.28
CA ARG A 240 6.26 -26.24 16.03
C ARG A 240 5.11 -25.42 15.47
N ARG A 241 4.62 -24.45 16.23
CA ARG A 241 3.39 -23.70 15.93
C ARG A 241 3.64 -22.20 15.99
N PHE A 242 3.04 -21.46 15.06
CA PHE A 242 3.05 -20.00 15.04
C PHE A 242 1.62 -19.48 14.89
N VAL A 243 1.14 -18.84 15.96
CA VAL A 243 -0.20 -18.25 16.04
C VAL A 243 -0.13 -16.76 15.71
N ILE A 244 -1.02 -16.29 14.84
CA ILE A 244 -1.10 -14.90 14.43
C ILE A 244 -2.50 -14.36 14.69
N GLY A 245 -2.62 -13.45 15.65
CA GLY A 245 -3.82 -12.66 15.87
C GLY A 245 -3.91 -11.54 14.82
N LEU A 246 -4.82 -11.67 13.86
CA LEU A 246 -5.04 -10.70 12.80
C LEU A 246 -6.20 -9.78 13.16
N CYS A 247 -5.94 -8.47 13.30
CA CYS A 247 -6.97 -7.51 13.70
C CYS A 247 -8.16 -7.52 12.74
N ASP A 248 -9.34 -7.52 13.33
CA ASP A 248 -10.62 -7.39 12.65
C ASP A 248 -11.37 -6.12 13.09
N THR A 249 -12.54 -5.89 12.49
CA THR A 249 -13.42 -4.71 12.53
C THR A 249 -13.23 -3.76 13.72
N GLU A 250 -13.41 -4.22 14.96
CA GLU A 250 -13.38 -3.36 16.15
C GLU A 250 -12.02 -2.68 16.38
N LEU A 251 -10.91 -3.41 16.20
CA LEU A 251 -9.56 -2.87 16.38
C LEU A 251 -9.12 -1.94 15.24
N LEU A 252 -9.90 -1.87 14.16
CA LEU A 252 -9.62 -1.05 12.98
C LEU A 252 -10.34 0.29 12.98
N LYS A 253 -11.39 0.47 13.81
CA LYS A 253 -12.28 1.65 13.81
C LYS A 253 -11.58 3.00 13.98
N ASN A 254 -10.48 3.03 14.71
CA ASN A 254 -9.72 4.24 15.04
C ASN A 254 -8.44 4.40 14.20
N LYS A 255 -8.21 3.52 13.22
CA LYS A 255 -7.03 3.61 12.36
C LYS A 255 -7.20 4.74 11.34
N VAL A 256 -6.12 5.49 11.12
CA VAL A 256 -6.06 6.53 10.09
C VAL A 256 -6.30 5.89 8.72
N LEU A 257 -7.25 6.45 7.95
CA LEU A 257 -7.70 5.94 6.65
C LEU A 257 -8.15 4.47 6.72
N LYS A 258 -8.93 4.10 7.73
CA LYS A 258 -9.41 2.72 7.93
C LYS A 258 -10.12 2.13 6.71
N GLU A 259 -10.73 2.97 5.88
CA GLU A 259 -11.44 2.58 4.67
C GLU A 259 -10.51 2.06 3.57
N LEU A 260 -9.20 2.36 3.66
CA LEU A 260 -8.18 1.84 2.75
C LEU A 260 -7.49 0.56 3.26
N ILE A 261 -7.88 0.08 4.45
CA ILE A 261 -7.39 -1.19 4.99
C ILE A 261 -8.00 -2.33 4.17
N GLU A 262 -7.17 -3.31 3.80
CA GLU A 262 -7.63 -4.46 3.05
C GLU A 262 -8.60 -5.33 3.87
N PRO A 263 -9.60 -5.96 3.22
CA PRO A 263 -10.50 -6.91 3.87
C PRO A 263 -9.73 -8.00 4.63
N TYR A 264 -10.34 -8.52 5.71
CA TYR A 264 -9.72 -9.53 6.56
C TYR A 264 -9.24 -10.75 5.77
N GLU A 265 -10.07 -11.25 4.85
CA GLU A 265 -9.84 -12.44 4.05
C GLU A 265 -8.59 -12.26 3.17
N LEU A 266 -8.45 -11.10 2.53
CA LEU A 266 -7.31 -10.78 1.67
C LEU A 266 -6.02 -10.66 2.48
N ARG A 267 -6.06 -9.99 3.64
CA ARG A 267 -4.90 -9.90 4.54
C ARG A 267 -4.50 -11.29 5.06
N ALA A 268 -5.47 -12.10 5.45
CA ALA A 268 -5.24 -13.46 5.94
C ALA A 268 -4.65 -14.35 4.83
N GLU A 269 -5.15 -14.29 3.60
CA GLU A 269 -4.62 -15.05 2.46
C GLU A 269 -3.17 -14.67 2.16
N ARG A 270 -2.87 -13.37 2.04
CA ARG A 270 -1.50 -12.88 1.82
C ARG A 270 -0.55 -13.27 2.93
N LEU A 271 -1.02 -13.27 4.18
CA LEU A 271 -0.25 -13.73 5.31
C LEU A 271 0.03 -15.24 5.23
N ARG A 272 -0.96 -16.07 4.86
CA ARG A 272 -0.74 -17.52 4.64
C ARG A 272 0.26 -17.79 3.53
N GLU A 273 0.13 -17.08 2.42
CA GLU A 273 1.02 -17.19 1.27
C GLU A 273 2.46 -16.83 1.67
N PHE A 274 2.64 -15.68 2.32
CA PHE A 274 3.93 -15.24 2.82
C PHE A 274 4.54 -16.27 3.77
N LEU A 275 3.83 -16.68 4.82
CA LEU A 275 4.33 -17.61 5.83
C LEU A 275 4.72 -18.97 5.23
N ARG A 276 3.93 -19.49 4.29
CA ARG A 276 4.21 -20.75 3.59
C ARG A 276 5.53 -20.72 2.84
N ASP A 277 5.86 -19.59 2.20
CA ASP A 277 7.15 -19.43 1.53
C ASP A 277 8.30 -19.39 2.55
N ILE A 278 8.14 -18.65 3.65
CA ILE A 278 9.23 -18.39 4.61
C ILE A 278 9.68 -19.66 5.34
N LYS A 279 8.75 -20.40 5.97
CA LYS A 279 9.12 -21.57 6.81
C LYS A 279 8.00 -22.63 6.83
N PRO A 280 7.81 -23.37 5.73
CA PRO A 280 6.68 -24.32 5.57
C PRO A 280 6.65 -25.48 6.57
N SER A 281 7.71 -25.67 7.36
CA SER A 281 7.75 -26.67 8.43
C SER A 281 6.94 -26.32 9.67
N LEU A 282 6.45 -25.08 9.81
CA LEU A 282 5.64 -24.66 10.95
C LEU A 282 4.15 -24.88 10.69
N GLN A 283 3.41 -25.15 11.76
CA GLN A 283 1.95 -25.06 11.77
C GLN A 283 1.52 -23.60 11.99
N TYR A 284 0.80 -23.03 11.02
CA TYR A 284 0.32 -21.65 11.08
C TYR A 284 -1.15 -21.58 11.47
N GLU A 285 -1.47 -20.74 12.45
CA GLU A 285 -2.85 -20.47 12.88
C GLU A 285 -3.13 -18.97 12.82
N ILE A 286 -3.89 -18.53 11.83
CA ILE A 286 -4.29 -17.12 11.70
C ILE A 286 -5.70 -16.98 12.27
N VAL A 287 -5.80 -16.23 13.37
CA VAL A 287 -7.01 -16.10 14.18
C VAL A 287 -7.49 -14.64 14.11
N PRO A 288 -8.78 -14.39 13.79
CA PRO A 288 -9.32 -13.04 13.85
C PRO A 288 -9.36 -12.54 15.29
N ILE A 289 -8.93 -11.30 15.52
CA ILE A 289 -9.01 -10.66 16.84
C ILE A 289 -9.79 -9.35 16.76
N SER A 290 -10.88 -9.29 17.52
CA SER A 290 -11.68 -8.07 17.73
C SER A 290 -11.34 -7.36 19.04
N GLU A 291 -10.56 -8.01 19.91
CA GLU A 291 -10.06 -7.47 21.17
C GLU A 291 -8.53 -7.63 21.24
N PRO A 292 -7.82 -6.82 22.04
CA PRO A 292 -6.35 -6.76 22.01
C PRO A 292 -5.62 -8.06 22.39
N PHE A 293 -6.27 -9.00 23.08
CA PHE A 293 -5.61 -10.17 23.66
C PHE A 293 -5.71 -11.43 22.78
N GLY A 294 -6.87 -11.68 22.16
CA GLY A 294 -7.09 -12.87 21.31
C GLY A 294 -6.71 -14.20 22.00
N PRO A 295 -6.15 -15.19 21.26
CA PRO A 295 -5.82 -16.51 21.82
C PRO A 295 -4.68 -16.47 22.84
N SER A 296 -3.94 -15.35 22.93
CA SER A 296 -2.78 -15.23 23.82
C SER A 296 -3.12 -15.29 25.30
N ILE A 297 -4.37 -15.13 25.70
CA ILE A 297 -4.82 -15.21 27.11
C ILE A 297 -5.62 -16.47 27.44
N THR A 298 -5.77 -17.38 26.48
CA THR A 298 -6.52 -18.63 26.63
C THR A 298 -5.68 -19.87 26.30
N ASP A 299 -4.72 -19.74 25.39
CA ASP A 299 -3.85 -20.86 24.98
C ASP A 299 -2.67 -20.99 25.97
N SER A 300 -2.63 -22.12 26.68
CA SER A 300 -1.61 -22.44 27.69
C SER A 300 -0.32 -23.01 27.08
N GLU A 301 -0.33 -23.47 25.83
CA GLU A 301 0.84 -24.02 25.15
C GLU A 301 1.77 -22.92 24.60
N LEU A 302 1.26 -21.70 24.42
CA LEU A 302 2.06 -20.55 23.98
C LEU A 302 3.19 -20.26 24.97
N GLN A 303 4.41 -20.06 24.44
CA GLN A 303 5.62 -19.84 25.24
C GLN A 303 6.23 -18.45 25.03
N CYS A 304 6.08 -17.87 23.84
CA CYS A 304 6.69 -16.59 23.50
C CYS A 304 5.73 -15.70 22.73
N ILE A 305 5.72 -14.41 23.07
CA ILE A 305 5.07 -13.35 22.29
C ILE A 305 6.14 -12.44 21.69
N VAL A 306 6.07 -12.24 20.38
CA VAL A 306 6.98 -11.34 19.67
C VAL A 306 6.27 -10.00 19.46
N VAL A 307 6.93 -8.91 19.86
CA VAL A 307 6.41 -7.54 19.79
C VAL A 307 7.45 -6.61 19.17
N SER A 308 7.02 -5.49 18.61
CA SER A 308 7.92 -4.38 18.35
C SER A 308 8.08 -3.53 19.61
N GLU A 309 9.11 -2.69 19.65
CA GLU A 309 9.32 -1.68 20.70
C GLU A 309 8.03 -0.90 21.02
N GLU A 310 7.22 -0.59 20.01
CA GLU A 310 5.97 0.15 20.16
C GLU A 310 4.83 -0.67 20.77
N THR A 311 4.77 -1.97 20.44
CA THR A 311 3.74 -2.89 20.94
C THR A 311 4.18 -3.63 22.20
N ARG A 312 5.35 -3.31 22.76
CA ARG A 312 5.88 -3.83 24.03
C ARG A 312 4.88 -3.69 25.18
N LYS A 313 4.21 -2.54 25.30
CA LYS A 313 3.16 -2.32 26.31
C LYS A 313 1.99 -3.29 26.14
N GLY A 314 1.65 -3.63 24.90
CA GLY A 314 0.63 -4.64 24.58
C GLY A 314 1.05 -6.03 25.04
N GLY A 315 2.30 -6.44 24.78
CA GLY A 315 2.84 -7.71 25.28
C GLY A 315 2.83 -7.80 26.82
N ALA A 316 3.20 -6.72 27.51
CA ALA A 316 3.10 -6.65 28.97
C ALA A 316 1.65 -6.76 29.47
N ALA A 317 0.69 -6.14 28.77
CA ALA A 317 -0.73 -6.25 29.10
C ALA A 317 -1.26 -7.69 28.89
N VAL A 318 -0.80 -8.39 27.87
CA VAL A 318 -1.09 -9.83 27.66
C VAL A 318 -0.62 -10.64 28.86
N ASN A 319 0.64 -10.49 29.31
CA ASN A 319 1.16 -11.25 30.46
C ASN A 319 0.39 -10.96 31.75
N LYS A 320 0.05 -9.68 32.00
CA LYS A 320 -0.82 -9.34 33.14
C LYS A 320 -2.15 -10.10 33.06
N LYS A 321 -2.77 -10.14 31.87
CA LYS A 321 -4.05 -10.83 31.68
C LYS A 321 -3.94 -12.36 31.76
N ARG A 322 -2.82 -12.93 31.32
CA ARG A 322 -2.50 -14.36 31.46
C ARG A 322 -2.42 -14.76 32.93
N LEU A 323 -1.73 -13.98 33.76
CA LEU A 323 -1.66 -14.21 35.20
C LEU A 323 -3.04 -14.16 35.87
N GLU A 324 -3.87 -13.17 35.50
CA GLU A 324 -5.27 -13.08 35.96
C GLU A 324 -6.09 -14.33 35.59
N ASN A 325 -5.76 -14.97 34.46
CA ASN A 325 -6.41 -16.18 33.97
C ASN A 325 -5.73 -17.49 34.45
N GLY A 326 -4.72 -17.42 35.32
CA GLY A 326 -4.01 -18.60 35.84
C GLY A 326 -3.04 -19.25 34.84
N LEU A 327 -2.61 -18.53 33.81
CA LEU A 327 -1.63 -18.98 32.82
C LEU A 327 -0.22 -18.46 33.14
N SER A 328 0.81 -19.18 32.70
CA SER A 328 2.20 -18.72 32.76
C SER A 328 2.43 -17.52 31.86
N GLU A 329 3.32 -16.63 32.25
CA GLU A 329 3.76 -15.52 31.39
C GLU A 329 4.43 -16.04 30.11
N LEU A 330 4.23 -15.31 29.02
CA LEU A 330 4.96 -15.51 27.76
C LEU A 330 6.31 -14.81 27.87
N VAL A 331 7.35 -15.43 27.31
CA VAL A 331 8.61 -14.73 27.05
C VAL A 331 8.33 -13.62 26.04
N LEU A 332 8.59 -12.38 26.43
CA LEU A 332 8.40 -11.20 25.60
C LEU A 332 9.68 -10.97 24.79
N TYR A 333 9.64 -11.28 23.49
CA TYR A 333 10.73 -11.01 22.56
C TYR A 333 10.47 -9.71 21.82
N GLU A 334 11.34 -8.73 22.00
CA GLU A 334 11.20 -7.40 21.41
C GLU A 334 12.07 -7.24 20.16
N ILE A 335 11.48 -6.77 19.06
CA ILE A 335 12.20 -6.40 17.84
C ILE A 335 12.31 -4.89 17.69
N GLN A 336 13.41 -4.45 17.08
CA GLN A 336 13.63 -3.04 16.76
C GLN A 336 12.69 -2.54 15.66
N VAL A 337 12.30 -1.27 15.75
CA VAL A 337 11.49 -0.60 14.73
C VAL A 337 12.34 -0.25 13.53
N ILE A 338 11.82 -0.51 12.32
CA ILE A 338 12.47 -0.13 11.07
C ILE A 338 12.06 1.30 10.72
N LYS A 339 13.05 2.19 10.62
CA LYS A 339 12.86 3.57 10.19
C LYS A 339 12.52 3.64 8.71
N ASP A 340 11.72 4.62 8.33
CA ASP A 340 11.40 4.91 6.94
C ASP A 340 12.23 6.12 6.48
N ALA A 341 13.23 5.91 5.62
CA ALA A 341 14.10 6.98 5.13
C ALA A 341 13.37 7.97 4.20
N HIS A 342 12.17 7.62 3.73
CA HIS A 342 11.39 8.36 2.74
C HIS A 342 10.04 8.85 3.28
N HIS A 343 9.88 8.94 4.60
CA HIS A 343 8.65 9.44 5.21
C HIS A 343 8.37 10.91 4.85
N SER A 344 7.10 11.24 4.67
CA SER A 344 6.62 12.62 4.57
C SER A 344 6.15 13.16 5.93
N GLU A 345 5.85 14.46 6.01
CA GLU A 345 5.46 15.15 7.25
C GLU A 345 4.19 14.60 7.92
N ILE A 346 3.35 13.88 7.18
CA ILE A 346 2.11 13.25 7.65
C ILE A 346 2.26 11.74 7.89
N GLU A 347 3.42 11.19 7.58
CA GLU A 347 3.75 9.79 7.75
C GLU A 347 4.51 9.58 9.06
N GLU A 348 4.39 8.38 9.62
CA GLU A 348 5.21 8.01 10.78
C GLU A 348 6.68 7.90 10.33
N GLU A 349 7.64 8.28 11.19
CA GLU A 349 9.09 8.17 10.92
C GLU A 349 9.56 6.73 10.65
N LYS A 350 8.69 5.76 10.94
CA LYS A 350 8.90 4.32 10.76
C LYS A 350 8.03 3.78 9.64
N ILE A 351 8.43 2.61 9.15
CA ILE A 351 7.64 1.88 8.16
C ILE A 351 6.35 1.35 8.84
N SER A 352 5.19 1.90 8.47
CA SER A 352 3.90 1.51 9.06
C SER A 352 2.77 1.48 8.04
N SER A 353 1.74 0.65 8.31
CA SER A 353 0.55 0.56 7.45
C SER A 353 -0.17 1.89 7.30
N SER A 354 -0.13 2.77 8.31
CA SER A 354 -0.73 4.10 8.25
C SER A 354 -0.04 4.97 7.19
N SER A 355 1.29 4.96 7.15
CA SER A 355 2.09 5.65 6.13
C SER A 355 1.81 5.08 4.74
N PHE A 356 1.73 3.75 4.59
CA PHE A 356 1.38 3.11 3.32
C PHE A 356 -0.01 3.54 2.81
N ARG A 357 -1.03 3.56 3.67
CA ARG A 357 -2.37 4.03 3.28
C ARG A 357 -2.36 5.50 2.85
N SER A 358 -1.57 6.33 3.51
CA SER A 358 -1.40 7.75 3.12
C SER A 358 -0.75 7.88 1.74
N ARG A 359 0.25 7.03 1.42
CA ARG A 359 0.88 6.97 0.11
C ARG A 359 -0.03 6.49 -1.02
N LEU A 360 -1.11 5.76 -0.71
CA LEU A 360 -2.12 5.36 -1.70
C LEU A 360 -3.00 6.53 -2.15
N LEU A 361 -3.09 7.60 -1.37
CA LEU A 361 -3.87 8.76 -1.75
C LEU A 361 -3.33 9.38 -3.04
N GLY A 362 -4.27 9.73 -3.92
CA GLY A 362 -3.98 10.21 -5.27
C GLY A 362 -3.41 9.16 -6.24
N THR A 363 -3.31 7.88 -5.84
CA THR A 363 -2.97 6.78 -6.77
C THR A 363 -4.23 6.09 -7.29
N LEU A 364 -4.07 5.38 -8.41
CA LEU A 364 -5.13 4.53 -8.95
C LEU A 364 -5.24 3.24 -8.12
N LEU A 365 -6.33 3.09 -7.37
CA LEU A 365 -6.62 1.92 -6.54
C LEU A 365 -7.24 0.79 -7.36
N THR A 366 -8.21 1.13 -8.21
CA THR A 366 -8.92 0.21 -9.08
C THR A 366 -8.86 0.72 -10.52
N PRO A 367 -8.57 -0.14 -11.52
CA PRO A 367 -8.57 0.26 -12.91
C PRO A 367 -9.92 0.85 -13.35
N PRO A 368 -9.93 1.89 -14.22
CA PRO A 368 -11.15 2.42 -14.80
C PRO A 368 -11.92 1.33 -15.55
N LYS A 369 -13.25 1.32 -15.46
CA LYS A 369 -14.07 0.41 -16.28
C LYS A 369 -14.04 0.91 -17.73
N ASP A 370 -13.76 0.01 -18.67
CA ASP A 370 -13.87 0.35 -20.08
C ASP A 370 -15.33 0.45 -20.49
N ASN A 371 -15.78 1.69 -20.73
CA ASN A 371 -17.10 1.98 -21.27
C ASN A 371 -16.97 2.48 -22.72
N PRO A 372 -17.36 1.68 -23.73
CA PRO A 372 -17.24 2.06 -25.14
C PRO A 372 -18.20 3.20 -25.54
N LEU A 373 -19.20 3.51 -24.72
CA LEU A 373 -20.15 4.61 -24.97
C LEU A 373 -19.58 5.97 -24.61
N LEU A 374 -18.52 6.02 -23.81
CA LEU A 374 -17.86 7.28 -23.43
C LEU A 374 -16.85 7.69 -24.52
N PRO A 375 -16.86 8.97 -24.94
CA PRO A 375 -15.86 9.46 -25.87
C PRO A 375 -14.47 9.47 -25.19
N HIS A 376 -13.42 9.24 -25.98
CA HIS A 376 -12.04 9.29 -25.48
C HIS A 376 -11.66 10.65 -24.88
N VAL A 377 -12.27 11.73 -25.37
CA VAL A 377 -12.04 13.12 -24.95
C VAL A 377 -13.38 13.86 -24.93
N PRO A 378 -13.69 14.65 -23.88
CA PRO A 378 -12.91 14.84 -22.66
C PRO A 378 -12.90 13.57 -21.78
N TYR A 379 -11.80 13.35 -21.08
CA TYR A 379 -11.75 12.35 -20.02
C TYR A 379 -12.56 12.85 -18.83
N VAL A 380 -13.69 12.20 -18.55
CA VAL A 380 -14.62 12.58 -17.49
C VAL A 380 -14.29 11.86 -16.17
N ILE A 381 -14.07 12.64 -15.11
CA ILE A 381 -13.91 12.19 -13.72
C ILE A 381 -15.20 12.52 -12.97
N GLY A 382 -15.74 11.56 -12.22
CA GLY A 382 -16.80 11.83 -11.25
C GLY A 382 -16.20 12.07 -9.87
N LEU A 383 -16.33 13.27 -9.34
CA LEU A 383 -15.85 13.62 -8.00
C LEU A 383 -17.01 13.51 -6.99
N SER A 384 -16.84 12.63 -5.99
CA SER A 384 -17.80 12.39 -4.92
C SER A 384 -17.14 12.53 -3.54
N GLY A 385 -17.94 12.66 -2.49
CA GLY A 385 -17.49 12.81 -1.12
C GLY A 385 -18.62 13.14 -0.17
N GLY A 386 -18.49 12.70 1.09
CA GLY A 386 -19.48 13.01 2.13
C GLY A 386 -19.51 14.51 2.47
N SER A 387 -20.56 14.95 3.16
CA SER A 387 -20.63 16.33 3.65
C SER A 387 -19.40 16.67 4.53
N GLY A 388 -18.83 17.86 4.37
CA GLY A 388 -17.63 18.29 5.11
C GLY A 388 -16.29 17.78 4.54
N SER A 389 -16.29 16.82 3.61
CA SER A 389 -15.07 16.18 3.05
C SER A 389 -14.16 17.08 2.20
N GLY A 390 -14.52 18.34 1.95
CA GLY A 390 -13.69 19.27 1.18
C GLY A 390 -13.75 19.07 -0.35
N LYS A 391 -14.78 18.39 -0.87
CA LYS A 391 -15.02 18.15 -2.31
C LYS A 391 -14.82 19.39 -3.20
N SER A 392 -15.47 20.51 -2.86
CA SER A 392 -15.34 21.77 -3.61
C SER A 392 -13.94 22.41 -3.53
N SER A 393 -13.12 22.04 -2.53
CA SER A 393 -11.70 22.44 -2.48
C SER A 393 -10.89 21.66 -3.51
N ILE A 394 -11.14 20.35 -3.63
CA ILE A 394 -10.51 19.50 -4.65
C ILE A 394 -10.91 19.94 -6.06
N ALA A 395 -12.20 20.20 -6.30
CA ALA A 395 -12.70 20.67 -7.60
C ALA A 395 -11.97 21.94 -8.07
N ARG A 396 -11.84 22.96 -7.21
CA ARG A 396 -11.10 24.19 -7.52
C ARG A 396 -9.62 23.95 -7.84
N ARG A 397 -8.97 22.99 -7.17
CA ARG A 397 -7.57 22.64 -7.45
C ARG A 397 -7.43 21.96 -8.81
N LEU A 398 -8.38 21.08 -9.18
CA LEU A 398 -8.42 20.45 -10.49
C LEU A 398 -8.72 21.46 -11.61
N GLU A 399 -9.61 22.42 -11.36
CA GLU A 399 -9.89 23.52 -12.27
C GLU A 399 -8.64 24.36 -12.55
N ALA A 400 -7.87 24.68 -11.51
CA ALA A 400 -6.59 25.39 -11.64
C ALA A 400 -5.54 24.60 -12.45
N LEU A 401 -5.65 23.27 -12.53
CA LEU A 401 -4.81 22.40 -13.37
C LEU A 401 -5.33 22.25 -14.81
N GLY A 402 -6.47 22.88 -15.12
CA GLY A 402 -7.04 22.94 -16.48
C GLY A 402 -8.24 22.03 -16.72
N ALA A 403 -8.79 21.38 -15.69
CA ALA A 403 -10.04 20.63 -15.82
C ALA A 403 -11.25 21.58 -15.92
N VAL A 404 -12.29 21.16 -16.65
CA VAL A 404 -13.60 21.83 -16.58
C VAL A 404 -14.42 21.22 -15.45
N CYS A 405 -14.74 22.02 -14.43
CA CYS A 405 -15.59 21.57 -13.33
C CYS A 405 -17.07 21.81 -13.63
N ILE A 406 -17.86 20.75 -13.48
CA ILE A 406 -19.31 20.73 -13.64
C ILE A 406 -19.91 20.50 -12.26
N ASP A 407 -20.45 21.56 -11.65
CA ASP A 407 -21.08 21.49 -10.33
C ASP A 407 -22.51 20.91 -10.42
N GLY A 408 -22.66 19.65 -10.03
CA GLY A 408 -23.95 18.95 -10.02
C GLY A 408 -24.91 19.47 -8.95
N ASP A 409 -24.39 20.00 -7.84
CA ASP A 409 -25.21 20.58 -6.76
C ASP A 409 -25.81 21.92 -7.23
N GLN A 410 -25.03 22.73 -7.95
CA GLN A 410 -25.52 23.94 -8.61
C GLN A 410 -26.56 23.60 -9.68
N MET A 411 -26.29 22.62 -10.55
CA MET A 411 -27.22 22.24 -11.63
C MET A 411 -28.55 21.70 -11.10
N GLY A 412 -28.54 20.97 -9.99
CA GLY A 412 -29.78 20.51 -9.36
C GLY A 412 -30.73 21.65 -9.00
N HIS A 413 -30.21 22.82 -8.65
CA HIS A 413 -31.05 23.99 -8.41
C HIS A 413 -31.65 24.59 -9.69
N GLU A 414 -30.98 24.42 -10.82
CA GLU A 414 -31.39 24.98 -12.11
C GLU A 414 -32.48 24.14 -12.75
N THR A 415 -32.47 22.82 -12.53
CA THR A 415 -33.44 21.87 -13.12
C THR A 415 -34.88 22.11 -12.72
N TYR A 416 -35.12 22.79 -11.59
CA TYR A 416 -36.46 23.14 -11.11
C TYR A 416 -36.66 24.64 -10.91
N ARG A 417 -35.90 25.50 -11.63
CA ARG A 417 -36.27 26.91 -11.73
C ARG A 417 -37.58 27.09 -12.51
N PRO A 418 -38.34 28.16 -12.29
CA PRO A 418 -39.51 28.46 -13.11
C PRO A 418 -39.17 28.39 -14.60
N GLY A 419 -39.93 27.58 -15.35
CA GLY A 419 -39.69 27.32 -16.78
C GLY A 419 -38.82 26.10 -17.10
N ALA A 420 -38.19 25.47 -16.11
CA ALA A 420 -37.42 24.24 -16.29
C ALA A 420 -38.32 22.98 -16.23
N THR A 421 -37.86 21.89 -16.86
CA THR A 421 -38.64 20.65 -17.07
C THR A 421 -39.12 20.01 -15.76
N ALA A 422 -38.33 20.04 -14.68
CA ALA A 422 -38.74 19.44 -13.41
C ALA A 422 -39.62 20.36 -12.55
N TYR A 423 -39.73 21.66 -12.85
CA TYR A 423 -40.43 22.61 -11.98
C TYR A 423 -41.90 22.21 -11.73
N GLN A 424 -42.66 21.95 -12.80
CA GLN A 424 -44.08 21.57 -12.66
C GLN A 424 -44.24 20.26 -11.90
N ARG A 425 -43.44 19.24 -12.23
CA ARG A 425 -43.47 17.93 -11.56
C ARG A 425 -43.17 18.03 -10.06
N VAL A 426 -42.20 18.87 -9.68
CA VAL A 426 -41.88 19.10 -8.26
C VAL A 426 -43.02 19.83 -7.55
N VAL A 427 -43.64 20.84 -8.18
CA VAL A 427 -44.78 21.57 -7.58
C VAL A 427 -46.01 20.68 -7.45
N GLU A 428 -46.29 19.81 -8.43
CA GLU A 428 -47.39 18.85 -8.40
C GLU A 428 -47.23 17.83 -7.26
N GLU A 429 -46.02 17.28 -7.09
CA GLU A 429 -45.73 16.25 -6.07
C GLU A 429 -45.71 16.81 -4.65
N PHE A 430 -45.16 18.02 -4.46
CA PHE A 430 -44.91 18.60 -3.14
C PHE A 430 -45.87 19.73 -2.76
N GLY A 431 -46.77 20.14 -3.65
CA GLY A 431 -47.77 21.18 -3.41
C GLY A 431 -47.24 22.61 -3.58
N ASN A 432 -48.15 23.59 -3.59
CA ASN A 432 -47.79 25.01 -3.83
C ASN A 432 -47.13 25.69 -2.62
N ASP A 433 -47.17 25.09 -1.43
CA ASP A 433 -46.62 25.63 -0.19
C ASP A 433 -45.08 25.58 -0.15
N ILE A 434 -44.43 24.93 -1.12
CA ILE A 434 -42.97 25.02 -1.33
C ILE A 434 -42.56 26.23 -2.19
N LEU A 435 -43.49 27.07 -2.63
CA LEU A 435 -43.18 28.22 -3.49
C LEU A 435 -42.97 29.50 -2.68
N ASN A 436 -41.98 30.30 -3.09
CA ASN A 436 -41.82 31.69 -2.70
C ASN A 436 -42.88 32.57 -3.39
N GLU A 437 -42.97 33.83 -2.96
CA GLU A 437 -43.86 34.83 -3.57
C GLU A 437 -43.57 35.05 -5.06
N ASP A 438 -42.30 34.97 -5.46
CA ASP A 438 -41.83 35.11 -6.85
C ASP A 438 -41.99 33.83 -7.70
N LYS A 439 -42.69 32.81 -7.17
CA LYS A 439 -42.88 31.47 -7.79
C LYS A 439 -41.60 30.64 -7.89
N THR A 440 -40.49 31.03 -7.30
CA THR A 440 -39.33 30.13 -7.18
C THR A 440 -39.56 29.10 -6.07
N ILE A 441 -38.89 27.94 -6.14
CA ILE A 441 -38.98 26.93 -5.08
C ILE A 441 -38.21 27.39 -3.84
N ASN A 442 -38.91 27.46 -2.71
CA ASN A 442 -38.34 27.64 -1.37
C ASN A 442 -37.67 26.34 -0.91
N ARG A 443 -36.33 26.31 -1.03
CA ARG A 443 -35.52 25.14 -0.66
C ARG A 443 -35.62 24.77 0.82
N GLY A 444 -35.85 25.75 1.70
CA GLY A 444 -36.04 25.49 3.12
C GLY A 444 -37.37 24.76 3.38
N ALA A 445 -38.44 25.18 2.71
CA ALA A 445 -39.75 24.53 2.80
C ALA A 445 -39.73 23.13 2.17
N LEU A 446 -39.15 22.98 0.96
CA LEU A 446 -38.96 21.69 0.31
C LEU A 446 -38.09 20.75 1.16
N GLY A 447 -36.98 21.26 1.69
CA GLY A 447 -36.07 20.55 2.59
C GLY A 447 -36.80 19.96 3.80
N LYS A 448 -37.65 20.73 4.47
CA LYS A 448 -38.46 20.25 5.60
C LYS A 448 -39.40 19.10 5.25
N LYS A 449 -39.84 18.99 3.99
CA LYS A 449 -40.71 17.89 3.52
C LYS A 449 -39.94 16.63 3.16
N VAL A 450 -38.71 16.75 2.68
CA VAL A 450 -37.92 15.61 2.18
C VAL A 450 -36.89 15.10 3.20
N PHE A 451 -36.29 15.97 4.01
CA PHE A 451 -35.30 15.55 5.00
C PHE A 451 -35.97 14.79 6.14
N GLY A 452 -35.46 13.59 6.43
CA GLY A 452 -36.05 12.68 7.43
C GLY A 452 -37.20 11.81 6.91
N ASN A 453 -37.61 11.96 5.64
CA ASN A 453 -38.61 11.11 5.01
C ASN A 453 -38.05 10.48 3.73
N LYS A 454 -37.72 9.19 3.80
CA LYS A 454 -37.08 8.45 2.70
C LYS A 454 -37.93 8.39 1.44
N GLU A 455 -39.24 8.20 1.58
CA GLU A 455 -40.18 8.14 0.44
C GLU A 455 -40.29 9.49 -0.26
N ARG A 456 -40.43 10.58 0.50
CA ARG A 456 -40.48 11.94 -0.04
C ARG A 456 -39.17 12.36 -0.69
N LEU A 457 -38.04 11.97 -0.10
CA LEU A 457 -36.74 12.20 -0.72
C LEU A 457 -36.63 11.45 -2.04
N GLN A 458 -37.09 10.19 -2.09
CA GLN A 458 -37.10 9.40 -3.31
C GLN A 458 -37.95 10.05 -4.41
N SER A 459 -39.17 10.49 -4.10
CA SER A 459 -40.04 11.21 -5.06
C SER A 459 -39.33 12.43 -5.67
N LEU A 460 -38.62 13.21 -4.85
CA LEU A 460 -37.87 14.37 -5.33
C LEU A 460 -36.72 13.94 -6.25
N THR A 461 -35.94 12.94 -5.83
CA THR A 461 -34.78 12.48 -6.60
C THR A 461 -35.16 11.82 -7.91
N ASP A 462 -36.28 11.09 -7.96
CA ASP A 462 -36.80 10.46 -9.19
C ASP A 462 -37.19 11.50 -10.25
N ILE A 463 -37.65 12.68 -9.81
CA ILE A 463 -37.97 13.79 -10.70
C ILE A 463 -36.69 14.51 -11.16
N VAL A 464 -35.79 14.80 -10.21
CA VAL A 464 -34.69 15.76 -10.41
C VAL A 464 -33.43 15.12 -10.96
N TRP A 465 -33.05 13.91 -10.52
CA TRP A 465 -31.80 13.27 -10.95
C TRP A 465 -31.70 13.02 -12.45
N PRO A 466 -32.76 12.56 -13.16
CA PRO A 466 -32.71 12.40 -14.61
C PRO A 466 -32.42 13.73 -15.33
N GLU A 467 -33.01 14.83 -14.86
CA GLU A 467 -32.78 16.15 -15.45
C GLU A 467 -31.34 16.65 -15.19
N ILE A 468 -30.81 16.44 -13.97
CA ILE A 468 -29.41 16.79 -13.68
C ILE A 468 -28.47 16.00 -14.59
N ALA A 469 -28.70 14.69 -14.74
CA ALA A 469 -27.88 13.85 -15.60
C ALA A 469 -27.89 14.34 -17.06
N LEU A 470 -29.03 14.81 -17.58
CA LEU A 470 -29.12 15.42 -18.91
C LEU A 470 -28.31 16.72 -19.00
N CYS A 471 -28.44 17.62 -18.02
CA CYS A 471 -27.64 18.86 -17.98
C CYS A 471 -26.14 18.59 -17.93
N VAL A 472 -25.72 17.61 -17.11
CA VAL A 472 -24.31 17.18 -17.01
C VAL A 472 -23.81 16.65 -18.36
N LYS A 473 -24.58 15.79 -19.04
CA LYS A 473 -24.22 15.27 -20.38
C LYS A 473 -24.08 16.40 -21.40
N GLN A 474 -25.00 17.37 -21.40
CA GLN A 474 -24.92 18.54 -22.28
C GLN A 474 -23.67 19.36 -22.02
N LYS A 475 -23.28 19.54 -20.75
CA LYS A 475 -22.09 20.30 -20.36
C LYS A 475 -20.78 19.57 -20.68
N ILE A 476 -20.76 18.24 -20.56
CA ILE A 476 -19.65 17.41 -21.05
C ILE A 476 -19.51 17.56 -22.57
N GLN A 477 -20.63 17.53 -23.29
CA GLN A 477 -20.64 17.69 -24.75
C GLN A 477 -20.19 19.10 -25.16
N GLN A 478 -20.64 20.14 -24.46
CA GLN A 478 -20.16 21.52 -24.67
C GLN A 478 -18.63 21.61 -24.47
N ALA A 479 -18.12 21.06 -23.36
CA ALA A 479 -16.68 21.06 -23.09
C ALA A 479 -15.89 20.31 -24.18
N ARG A 480 -16.47 19.24 -24.74
CA ARG A 480 -15.89 18.53 -25.89
C ARG A 480 -15.79 19.42 -27.12
N GLU A 481 -16.85 20.14 -27.46
CA GLU A 481 -16.88 21.08 -28.59
C GLU A 481 -15.88 22.22 -28.42
N GLU A 482 -15.63 22.64 -27.18
CA GLU A 482 -14.59 23.60 -26.80
C GLU A 482 -13.16 23.01 -26.76
N GLY A 483 -12.98 21.73 -27.14
CA GLY A 483 -11.67 21.08 -27.20
C GLY A 483 -11.04 20.74 -25.86
N LYS A 484 -11.84 20.71 -24.78
CA LYS A 484 -11.35 20.44 -23.42
C LYS A 484 -10.93 18.98 -23.28
N GLN A 485 -9.85 18.75 -22.53
CA GLN A 485 -9.25 17.42 -22.40
C GLN A 485 -9.81 16.63 -21.21
N VAL A 486 -10.17 17.31 -20.12
CA VAL A 486 -10.63 16.68 -18.88
C VAL A 486 -11.83 17.43 -18.32
N CYS A 487 -12.86 16.70 -17.91
CA CYS A 487 -14.02 17.22 -17.21
C CYS A 487 -14.15 16.56 -15.82
N VAL A 488 -14.54 17.34 -14.82
CA VAL A 488 -14.82 16.86 -13.47
C VAL A 488 -16.29 17.12 -13.17
N VAL A 489 -17.08 16.06 -13.05
CA VAL A 489 -18.46 16.11 -12.58
C VAL A 489 -18.43 16.08 -11.07
N ASP A 490 -18.59 17.25 -10.46
CA ASP A 490 -18.63 17.40 -9.01
C ASP A 490 -20.05 17.15 -8.48
N ALA A 491 -20.31 15.95 -7.96
CA ALA A 491 -21.64 15.56 -7.49
C ALA A 491 -21.57 14.74 -6.19
N ALA A 492 -22.16 15.27 -5.11
CA ALA A 492 -22.22 14.56 -3.83
C ALA A 492 -22.96 13.22 -3.96
N VAL A 493 -24.00 13.17 -4.81
CA VAL A 493 -24.87 12.02 -5.04
C VAL A 493 -24.44 11.14 -6.23
N LEU A 494 -23.23 11.34 -6.79
CA LEU A 494 -22.77 10.63 -7.99
C LEU A 494 -22.97 9.10 -7.90
N LEU A 495 -22.62 8.52 -6.76
CA LEU A 495 -22.68 7.08 -6.52
C LEU A 495 -24.10 6.63 -6.21
N GLU A 496 -24.78 7.35 -5.33
CA GLU A 496 -26.16 7.11 -4.93
C GLU A 496 -27.14 7.18 -6.11
N ALA A 497 -26.88 8.08 -7.07
CA ALA A 497 -27.69 8.27 -8.26
C ALA A 497 -27.32 7.34 -9.43
N GLY A 498 -26.31 6.47 -9.27
CA GLY A 498 -25.88 5.53 -10.31
C GLY A 498 -25.27 6.22 -11.54
N TRP A 499 -24.64 7.39 -11.36
CA TRP A 499 -24.08 8.18 -12.47
C TRP A 499 -22.68 7.75 -12.90
N THR A 500 -22.22 6.60 -12.42
CA THR A 500 -20.90 6.05 -12.72
C THR A 500 -20.72 5.72 -14.20
N ASP A 501 -21.78 5.41 -14.93
CA ASP A 501 -21.74 5.14 -16.37
C ASP A 501 -21.44 6.39 -17.23
N MET A 502 -21.56 7.59 -16.65
CA MET A 502 -21.25 8.86 -17.32
C MET A 502 -19.79 9.30 -17.15
N VAL A 503 -19.00 8.57 -16.36
CA VAL A 503 -17.62 8.93 -16.01
C VAL A 503 -16.67 7.77 -16.28
N HIS A 504 -15.40 8.08 -16.55
CA HIS A 504 -14.37 7.07 -16.75
C HIS A 504 -13.79 6.61 -15.40
N GLU A 505 -13.57 7.56 -14.49
CA GLU A 505 -13.03 7.32 -13.16
C GLU A 505 -13.89 8.00 -12.10
N VAL A 506 -14.11 7.32 -10.98
CA VAL A 506 -14.69 7.90 -9.77
C VAL A 506 -13.57 8.28 -8.81
N TRP A 507 -13.52 9.55 -8.43
CA TRP A 507 -12.62 10.08 -7.43
C TRP A 507 -13.42 10.41 -6.17
N VAL A 508 -12.96 9.93 -5.02
CA VAL A 508 -13.65 10.12 -3.74
C VAL A 508 -12.76 10.90 -2.79
N THR A 509 -13.32 11.92 -2.14
CA THR A 509 -12.69 12.58 -0.99
C THR A 509 -13.25 12.06 0.33
N VAL A 510 -12.36 11.73 1.26
CA VAL A 510 -12.70 11.21 2.59
C VAL A 510 -12.04 12.00 3.72
N ILE A 511 -12.72 12.05 4.87
CA ILE A 511 -12.19 12.51 6.16
C ILE A 511 -12.87 11.70 7.27
N PRO A 512 -12.29 11.59 8.47
CA PRO A 512 -12.96 10.98 9.62
C PRO A 512 -14.32 11.63 9.91
N GLU A 513 -15.27 10.82 10.39
CA GLU A 513 -16.64 11.29 10.68
C GLU A 513 -16.65 12.46 11.68
N GLU A 514 -15.83 12.39 12.73
CA GLU A 514 -15.72 13.46 13.73
C GLU A 514 -15.24 14.78 13.14
N GLU A 515 -14.29 14.74 12.19
CA GLU A 515 -13.84 15.92 11.47
C GLU A 515 -14.93 16.46 10.54
N ALA A 516 -15.70 15.57 9.89
CA ALA A 516 -16.83 15.96 9.06
C ALA A 516 -17.93 16.67 9.89
N VAL A 517 -18.27 16.14 11.06
CA VAL A 517 -19.22 16.76 12.01
C VAL A 517 -18.74 18.14 12.39
N SER A 518 -17.48 18.27 12.84
CA SER A 518 -16.87 19.55 13.22
C SER A 518 -16.96 20.59 12.10
N ARG A 519 -16.60 20.22 10.86
CA ARG A 519 -16.68 21.11 9.69
C ARG A 519 -18.10 21.52 9.34
N ILE A 520 -19.07 20.61 9.46
CA ILE A 520 -20.48 20.89 9.16
C ILE A 520 -21.04 21.86 10.21
N THR A 521 -20.81 21.61 11.49
CA THR A 521 -21.26 22.49 12.57
C THR A 521 -20.65 23.88 12.44
N ALA A 522 -19.33 23.99 12.19
CA ALA A 522 -18.66 25.27 12.06
C ALA A 522 -19.12 26.08 10.83
N ARG A 523 -19.36 25.41 9.69
CA ARG A 523 -19.74 26.08 8.43
C ARG A 523 -21.23 26.39 8.35
N ASP A 524 -22.08 25.45 8.76
CA ASP A 524 -23.54 25.50 8.54
C ASP A 524 -24.30 25.95 9.79
N GLY A 525 -23.64 26.09 10.95
CA GLY A 525 -24.28 26.50 12.21
C GLY A 525 -25.26 25.46 12.78
N LEU A 526 -25.12 24.19 12.39
CA LEU A 526 -25.97 23.08 12.81
C LEU A 526 -25.51 22.49 14.16
N SER A 527 -26.42 21.90 14.92
CA SER A 527 -26.04 21.11 16.10
C SER A 527 -25.24 19.86 15.68
N GLU A 528 -24.45 19.31 16.60
CA GLU A 528 -23.69 18.08 16.33
C GLU A 528 -24.61 16.90 15.97
N GLU A 529 -25.78 16.81 16.62
CA GLU A 529 -26.78 15.78 16.33
C GLU A 529 -27.33 15.94 14.90
N ASP A 530 -27.60 17.16 14.46
CA ASP A 530 -28.07 17.47 13.11
C ASP A 530 -27.00 17.14 12.06
N ALA A 531 -25.75 17.49 12.34
CA ALA A 531 -24.62 17.17 11.49
C ALA A 531 -24.42 15.65 11.35
N ARG A 532 -24.51 14.89 12.45
CA ARG A 532 -24.44 13.42 12.43
C ARG A 532 -25.61 12.80 11.68
N ARG A 533 -26.85 13.25 11.91
CA ARG A 533 -28.02 12.79 11.16
C ARG A 533 -27.86 13.00 9.66
N ARG A 534 -27.29 14.15 9.27
CA ARG A 534 -26.99 14.44 7.86
C ARG A 534 -25.95 13.46 7.30
N LEU A 535 -24.85 13.20 8.00
CA LEU A 535 -23.84 12.24 7.55
C LEU A 535 -24.40 10.81 7.43
N GLN A 536 -25.19 10.36 8.40
CA GLN A 536 -25.81 9.02 8.41
C GLN A 536 -26.85 8.82 7.30
N SER A 537 -27.39 9.90 6.74
CA SER A 537 -28.32 9.82 5.61
C SER A 537 -27.63 9.58 4.26
N GLN A 538 -26.31 9.72 4.21
CA GLN A 538 -25.48 9.52 3.02
C GLN A 538 -24.80 8.14 3.07
N TRP A 539 -24.25 7.68 1.94
CA TRP A 539 -23.35 6.52 2.00
C TRP A 539 -22.19 6.78 2.99
N SER A 540 -21.65 5.72 3.57
CA SER A 540 -20.45 5.80 4.42
C SER A 540 -19.18 6.01 3.57
N ASN A 541 -18.07 6.41 4.20
CA ASN A 541 -16.78 6.48 3.51
C ASN A 541 -16.38 5.13 2.91
N ALA A 542 -16.61 4.03 3.64
CA ALA A 542 -16.27 2.68 3.17
C ALA A 542 -16.99 2.32 1.87
N GLN A 543 -18.30 2.58 1.79
CA GLN A 543 -19.10 2.35 0.58
C GLN A 543 -18.60 3.19 -0.60
N ARG A 544 -18.18 4.44 -0.37
CA ARG A 544 -17.63 5.28 -1.44
C ARG A 544 -16.27 4.80 -1.92
N VAL A 545 -15.38 4.46 -0.99
CA VAL A 545 -14.03 3.98 -1.30
C VAL A 545 -14.06 2.67 -2.09
N GLU A 546 -15.00 1.78 -1.79
CA GLU A 546 -15.22 0.54 -2.55
C GLU A 546 -15.50 0.79 -4.05
N HIS A 547 -16.14 1.92 -4.38
CA HIS A 547 -16.48 2.31 -5.74
C HIS A 547 -15.47 3.30 -6.35
N ALA A 548 -14.41 3.65 -5.63
CA ALA A 548 -13.45 4.66 -6.05
C ALA A 548 -12.32 4.07 -6.92
N ASN A 549 -11.97 4.80 -7.99
CA ASN A 549 -10.73 4.59 -8.72
C ASN A 549 -9.56 5.31 -8.04
N VAL A 550 -9.80 6.51 -7.50
CA VAL A 550 -8.81 7.32 -6.78
C VAL A 550 -9.45 7.85 -5.50
N VAL A 551 -8.69 7.82 -4.40
CA VAL A 551 -9.10 8.38 -3.11
C VAL A 551 -8.19 9.54 -2.74
N LEU A 552 -8.79 10.62 -2.23
CA LEU A 552 -8.14 11.83 -1.74
C LEU A 552 -8.59 12.09 -0.30
N CYS A 553 -7.77 12.78 0.49
CA CYS A 553 -8.10 13.13 1.87
C CYS A 553 -7.73 14.57 2.17
N THR A 554 -8.69 15.33 2.70
CA THR A 554 -8.52 16.75 3.08
C THR A 554 -8.38 16.94 4.59
N LEU A 555 -7.95 15.90 5.32
CA LEU A 555 -7.81 15.93 6.78
C LEU A 555 -6.68 16.85 7.23
N TRP A 556 -5.55 16.82 6.52
CA TRP A 556 -4.35 17.56 6.87
C TRP A 556 -4.32 18.95 6.22
N ASP A 557 -3.18 19.62 6.39
CA ASP A 557 -2.91 20.94 5.84
C ASP A 557 -3.27 21.06 4.33
N PRO A 558 -3.81 22.20 3.87
CA PRO A 558 -4.13 22.43 2.46
C PRO A 558 -3.01 22.09 1.47
N ASP A 559 -1.73 22.22 1.83
CA ASP A 559 -0.60 21.90 0.95
C ASP A 559 -0.42 20.39 0.77
N ILE A 560 -0.74 19.59 1.79
CA ILE A 560 -0.80 18.13 1.69
C ILE A 560 -1.87 17.72 0.69
N THR A 561 -3.03 18.37 0.73
CA THR A 561 -4.12 18.14 -0.23
C THR A 561 -3.67 18.50 -1.65
N GLN A 562 -2.94 19.62 -1.82
CA GLN A 562 -2.42 20.03 -3.12
C GLN A 562 -1.48 18.98 -3.72
N ARG A 563 -0.57 18.42 -2.91
CA ARG A 563 0.34 17.34 -3.34
C ARG A 563 -0.41 16.10 -3.78
N GLN A 564 -1.45 15.69 -3.06
CA GLN A 564 -2.30 14.56 -3.46
C GLN A 564 -3.01 14.80 -4.80
N VAL A 565 -3.59 16.00 -4.99
CA VAL A 565 -4.28 16.37 -6.24
C VAL A 565 -3.31 16.42 -7.41
N GLN A 566 -2.13 17.02 -7.22
CA GLN A 566 -1.10 17.07 -8.25
C GLN A 566 -0.65 15.67 -8.67
N LYS A 567 -0.34 14.81 -7.69
CA LYS A 567 0.02 13.41 -7.94
C LYS A 567 -1.07 12.66 -8.73
N ALA A 568 -2.34 12.82 -8.33
CA ALA A 568 -3.46 12.19 -9.01
C ALA A 568 -3.62 12.69 -10.45
N TRP A 569 -3.43 14.00 -10.65
CA TRP A 569 -3.48 14.64 -11.97
C TRP A 569 -2.36 14.15 -12.88
N ASP A 570 -1.12 14.12 -12.42
CA ASP A 570 0.03 13.70 -13.22
C ASP A 570 -0.14 12.25 -13.68
N LEU A 571 -0.52 11.35 -12.74
CA LEU A 571 -0.82 9.96 -13.06
C LEU A 571 -2.00 9.82 -14.02
N LEU A 572 -3.01 10.68 -13.93
CA LEU A 572 -4.13 10.70 -14.88
C LEU A 572 -3.67 11.08 -16.29
N GLN A 573 -2.85 12.12 -16.42
CA GLN A 573 -2.33 12.57 -17.71
C GLN A 573 -1.53 11.45 -18.41
N GLU A 574 -0.71 10.71 -17.65
CA GLU A 574 -0.03 9.52 -18.18
C GLU A 574 -1.00 8.46 -18.72
N ARG A 575 -2.09 8.20 -17.99
CA ARG A 575 -3.11 7.23 -18.41
C ARG A 575 -3.85 7.67 -19.67
N ILE A 576 -4.23 8.94 -19.74
CA ILE A 576 -4.88 9.54 -20.93
C ILE A 576 -3.96 9.41 -22.14
N CYS A 577 -2.68 9.77 -21.99
CA CYS A 577 -1.68 9.63 -23.06
C CYS A 577 -1.55 8.18 -23.54
N LYS A 578 -1.41 7.22 -22.61
CA LYS A 578 -1.34 5.78 -22.94
C LYS A 578 -2.60 5.29 -23.68
N ARG A 579 -3.79 5.79 -23.32
CA ARG A 579 -5.06 5.43 -23.98
C ARG A 579 -5.13 5.98 -25.40
N GLN A 580 -4.68 7.21 -25.64
CA GLN A 580 -4.63 7.84 -26.97
C GLN A 580 -3.66 7.13 -27.93
N VAL A 581 -2.51 6.67 -27.42
CA VAL A 581 -1.56 5.88 -28.22
C VAL A 581 -2.18 4.55 -28.62
N LYS A 582 -2.87 3.85 -27.71
CA LYS A 582 -3.56 2.59 -28.02
C LYS A 582 -4.68 2.72 -29.05
N SER A 583 -5.39 3.86 -29.09
CA SER A 583 -6.46 4.08 -30.08
C SER A 583 -5.95 4.52 -31.45
N SER A 584 -4.68 4.90 -31.55
CA SER A 584 -4.04 5.34 -32.80
C SER A 584 -3.29 4.21 -33.53
N LEU A 585 -3.17 3.04 -32.87
CA LEU A 585 -2.67 1.78 -33.41
C LEU A 585 -3.87 0.90 -33.77
#